data_AF-A0A352HQE1-F1
#
_entry.id   AF-A0A352HQE1-F1
#
_cell.length_a   1.000
_cell.length_b   1.000
_cell.length_c   1.000
_cell.angle_alpha   90.00
_cell.angle_beta   90.00
_cell.angle_gamma   90.00
#
_symmetry.space_group_name_H-M   'P 1'
#
loop_
_entity.id
_entity.type
_entity.pdbx_description
1 polymer ?
#
loop_
_entity_poly.entity_id
_entity_poly.type
_entity_poly.pdbx_seq_one_letter_code
_entity_poly.pdbx_strand_id
1 'polypeptide(L)' 'MLAAACSNASDTDAGRRDMPLVTVGDSTLNLYDVLARIPGNVTPEDSAAMFAGIVDTWLQDMLLREVAQENAIDLD' A
#
# COMPACT_ATOMS: atom_id res chain seq x y z
N MET A 1 44.48 2.48 -13.99
CA MET A 1 43.55 2.94 -12.94
C MET A 1 42.26 2.16 -13.09
N LEU A 2 41.95 1.29 -12.13
CA LEU A 2 40.65 0.62 -12.06
C LEU A 2 39.62 1.65 -11.56
N ALA A 3 38.73 2.11 -12.43
CA ALA A 3 37.63 2.98 -12.07
C ALA A 3 36.46 2.14 -11.57
N ALA A 4 36.27 2.21 -10.25
CA ALA A 4 35.03 2.26 -9.48
C ALA A 4 33.81 1.48 -10.01
N ALA A 5 33.41 0.51 -9.20
CA ALA A 5 32.13 -0.16 -9.22
C ALA A 5 30.96 0.85 -9.25
N CYS A 6 30.23 0.88 -10.36
CA CYS A 6 28.83 1.30 -10.39
C CYS A 6 27.96 0.06 -10.18
N SER A 7 28.07 -0.57 -9.02
CA SER A 7 27.13 -1.58 -8.58
C SER A 7 26.00 -0.91 -7.78
N ASN A 8 24.78 -1.30 -8.10
CA ASN A 8 23.55 -1.08 -7.34
C ASN A 8 22.94 0.33 -7.34
N ALA A 9 22.37 0.71 -8.49
CA ALA A 9 21.18 1.57 -8.53
C ALA A 9 19.87 0.79 -8.30
N SER A 10 19.95 -0.42 -7.72
CA SER A 10 18.81 -1.32 -7.50
C SER A 10 18.32 -1.34 -6.04
N ASP A 11 19.09 -0.81 -5.08
CA ASP A 11 18.69 -0.78 -3.67
C ASP A 11 17.74 0.37 -3.31
N THR A 12 17.79 1.49 -4.03
CA THR A 12 16.96 2.66 -3.71
C THR A 12 15.50 2.48 -4.13
N ASP A 13 15.23 1.61 -5.11
CA ASP A 13 13.88 1.34 -5.59
C ASP A 13 13.17 0.25 -4.76
N ALA A 14 13.93 -0.71 -4.22
CA ALA A 14 13.40 -1.74 -3.34
C ALA A 14 12.84 -1.14 -2.03
N GLY A 15 13.58 -0.22 -1.40
CA GLY A 15 13.14 0.43 -0.16
C GLY A 15 11.95 1.38 -0.30
N ARG A 16 11.63 1.84 -1.52
CA ARG A 16 10.49 2.74 -1.78
C ARG A 16 9.19 2.00 -2.05
N ARG A 17 9.27 0.76 -2.57
CA ARG A 17 8.11 -0.09 -2.88
C ARG A 17 7.46 -0.61 -1.60
N ASP A 18 8.27 -0.94 -0.60
CA ASP A 18 7.81 -1.41 0.71
C ASP A 18 7.48 -0.25 1.68
N MET A 19 7.23 0.96 1.16
CA MET A 19 6.87 2.10 1.99
C MET A 19 5.47 1.89 2.57
N PRO A 20 5.33 1.78 3.91
CA PRO A 20 4.02 1.61 4.53
C PRO A 20 3.23 2.92 4.40
N LEU A 21 2.01 2.83 3.88
CA LEU A 21 1.09 3.97 3.75
C LEU A 21 0.20 4.09 4.98
N VAL A 22 -0.44 2.99 5.36
CA VAL A 22 -1.42 2.93 6.43
C VAL A 22 -1.28 1.59 7.15
N THR A 23 -1.36 1.61 8.48
CA THR A 23 -1.39 0.40 9.31
C THR A 23 -2.66 0.43 10.17
N VAL A 24 -3.43 -0.66 10.15
CA VAL A 24 -4.63 -0.88 10.97
C VAL A 24 -4.51 -2.25 11.62
N GLY A 25 -4.49 -2.29 12.96
CA GLY A 25 -4.24 -3.51 13.72
C GLY A 25 -2.93 -4.18 13.31
N ASP A 26 -3.03 -5.43 12.84
CA ASP A 26 -1.92 -6.25 12.36
C ASP A 26 -1.68 -6.15 10.84
N SER A 27 -2.48 -5.35 10.12
CA SER A 27 -2.39 -5.23 8.66
C SER A 27 -1.79 -3.90 8.23
N THR A 28 -0.86 -3.95 7.27
CA THR A 28 -0.22 -2.78 6.69
C THR A 28 -0.47 -2.74 5.19
N LEU A 29 -0.94 -1.59 4.70
CA LEU A 29 -1.07 -1.29 3.28
C LEU A 29 0.22 -0.61 2.80
N ASN A 30 0.88 -1.22 1.82
CA ASN A 30 2.11 -0.67 1.25
C ASN A 30 1.84 0.13 -0.04
N LEU A 31 2.75 1.04 -0.35
CA LEU A 31 2.66 1.87 -1.56
C LEU A 31 2.67 1.03 -2.84
N TYR A 32 3.47 -0.04 -2.88
CA TYR A 32 3.49 -0.94 -4.03
C TYR A 32 2.13 -1.59 -4.31
N ASP A 33 1.38 -2.00 -3.29
CA ASP A 33 0.08 -2.66 -3.45
C ASP A 33 -0.96 -1.72 -4.05
N VAL A 34 -0.88 -0.43 -3.71
CA VAL A 34 -1.75 0.60 -4.27
C VAL A 34 -1.33 0.92 -5.70
N LEU A 35 -0.03 1.12 -5.96
CA LEU A 35 0.49 1.41 -7.29
C LEU A 35 0.26 0.27 -8.29
N ALA A 36 0.32 -0.99 -7.85
CA ALA A 36 0.03 -2.14 -8.70
C ALA A 36 -1.43 -2.18 -9.20
N ARG A 37 -2.35 -1.48 -8.52
CA ARG A 37 -3.77 -1.37 -8.89
C ARG A 37 -4.07 -0.14 -9.76
N ILE A 38 -3.17 0.84 -9.82
CA ILE A 38 -3.35 2.05 -10.64
C ILE A 38 -2.82 1.77 -12.05
N PRO A 39 -3.65 1.94 -13.11
CA PRO A 39 -3.19 1.72 -14.48
C PRO A 39 -2.14 2.76 -14.90
N GLY A 40 -1.14 2.36 -15.68
CA GLY A 40 0.02 3.20 -16.02
C GLY A 40 -0.23 4.36 -17.00
N ASN A 41 -1.48 4.72 -17.30
CA ASN A 41 -1.84 5.71 -18.33
C ASN A 41 -2.84 6.78 -17.84
N VAL A 42 -2.98 6.95 -16.52
CA VAL A 42 -3.82 8.00 -15.93
C VAL A 42 -3.07 9.29 -15.73
N THR A 43 -3.79 10.40 -15.72
CA THR A 43 -3.21 11.70 -15.34
C THR A 43 -2.78 11.66 -13.87
N PRO A 44 -1.84 12.52 -13.45
CA PRO A 44 -1.43 12.58 -12.04
C PRO A 44 -2.60 12.89 -11.09
N GLU A 45 -3.56 13.69 -11.53
CA GLU A 45 -4.75 14.04 -10.77
C GLU A 45 -5.69 12.84 -10.59
N ASP A 46 -5.97 12.12 -11.69
CA ASP A 46 -6.75 10.89 -11.64
C ASP A 46 -6.07 9.80 -10.82
N SER A 47 -4.74 9.71 -10.90
CA SER A 47 -3.94 8.76 -10.12
C SER A 47 -4.04 9.05 -8.62
N ALA A 48 -4.08 10.33 -8.22
CA ALA A 48 -4.27 10.72 -6.83
C ALA A 48 -5.69 10.43 -6.33
N ALA A 49 -6.71 10.65 -7.17
CA ALA A 49 -8.09 10.30 -6.85
C ALA A 49 -8.27 8.78 -6.69
N MET A 50 -7.68 7.99 -7.59
CA MET A 50 -7.68 6.52 -7.50
C MET A 50 -6.93 6.02 -6.27
N PHE A 51 -5.77 6.63 -5.98
CA PHE A 51 -5.01 6.33 -4.76
C PHE A 51 -5.89 6.51 -3.51
N ALA A 52 -6.56 7.66 -3.39
CA ALA A 52 -7.44 7.95 -2.26
C ALA A 52 -8.58 6.92 -2.16
N GLY A 53 -9.23 6.57 -3.28
CA GLY A 53 -10.31 5.58 -3.30
C GLY A 53 -9.85 4.16 -2.94
N ILE A 54 -8.65 3.74 -3.36
CA ILE A 54 -8.09 2.43 -3.01
C ILE A 54 -7.81 2.36 -1.51
N VAL A 55 -7.22 3.42 -0.94
CA VAL A 55 -6.92 3.50 0.50
C VAL A 55 -8.20 3.52 1.32
N ASP A 56 -9.21 4.31 0.92
CA ASP A 56 -10.49 4.41 1.61
C ASP A 56 -11.26 3.09 1.62
N THR A 57 -11.33 2.41 0.48
CA THR A 57 -11.96 1.09 0.37
C THR A 57 -11.24 0.06 1.23
N TRP A 58 -9.91 0.09 1.25
CA TRP A 58 -9.12 -0.83 2.08
C TRP A 58 -9.33 -0.57 3.58
N LEU A 59 -9.36 0.70 3.98
CA LEU A 59 -9.67 1.11 5.36
C LEU A 59 -11.07 0.64 5.78
N GLN A 60 -12.06 0.83 4.91
CA GLN A 60 -13.42 0.40 5.19
C GLN A 60 -13.52 -1.11 5.38
N ASP A 61 -12.87 -1.92 4.53
CA ASP A 61 -12.85 -3.37 4.68
C ASP A 61 -12.15 -3.80 5.98
N MET A 62 -11.07 -3.12 6.36
CA MET A 62 -10.39 -3.40 7.64
C MET A 62 -11.28 -3.10 8.85
N LEU A 63 -11.88 -1.91 8.90
CA LEU A 63 -12.77 -1.53 10.00
C LEU A 63 -14.00 -2.44 10.08
N LEU A 64 -14.57 -2.82 8.94
CA LEU A 64 -15.68 -3.79 8.91
C LEU A 64 -15.26 -5.16 9.43
N ARG A 65 -14.04 -5.62 9.12
CA ARG A 65 -13.50 -6.88 9.64
C ARG A 65 -13.28 -6.83 11.14
N GLU A 66 -12.73 -5.73 11.67
CA GLU A 66 -12.55 -5.55 13.11
C GLU A 66 -13.89 -5.57 13.84
N VAL A 67 -14.87 -4.80 13.36
CA VAL A 67 -16.24 -4.79 13.92
C VAL A 67 -16.89 -6.18 13.81
N ALA A 68 -16.69 -6.89 12.70
CA ALA A 68 -17.22 -8.24 12.55
C ALA A 68 -16.55 -9.23 13.52
N GLN A 69 -15.25 -9.12 13.77
CA GLN A 69 -14.55 -9.94 14.76
C GLN A 69 -15.03 -9.67 16.18
N GLU A 70 -15.26 -8.40 16.54
CA GLU A 70 -15.81 -8.03 17.84
C GLU A 70 -17.24 -8.55 18.04
N ASN A 71 -18.10 -8.43 17.03
CA ASN A 71 -19.50 -8.90 17.12
C ASN A 71 -19.64 -10.43 16.98
N ALA A 72 -18.71 -11.12 16.34
CA ALA A 72 -18.74 -12.58 16.23
C ALA A 72 -18.54 -13.29 17.58
N ILE A 73 -17.96 -12.60 18.58
CA ILE A 73 -17.78 -13.12 19.94
C ILE A 73 -19.12 -13.14 20.72
N ASP A 74 -20.14 -12.42 20.25
CA ASP A 74 -21.47 -12.31 20.90
C ASP A 74 -22.47 -13.39 20.40
N LEU A 75 -21.99 -14.39 19.67
CA LEU A 75 -22.77 -15.53 19.18
C LEU A 75 -22.36 -16.83 19.90
N ASP A 76 -22.48 -16.86 21.22
CA ASP A 76 -22.47 -18.08 22.05
C ASP A 76 -23.57 -18.03 23.12
#